data_AF-A0A382JCA1-F1
#
_entry.id   AF-A0A382JCA1-F1
#
_cell.length_a   1.000
_cell.length_b   1.000
_cell.length_c   1.000
_cell.angle_alpha   90.00
_cell.angle_beta   90.00
_cell.angle_gamma   90.00
#
_symmetry.space_group_name_H-M   'P 1'
#
loop_
_entity.id
_entity.type
_entity.pdbx_description
1 polymer ?
#
loop_
_entity_poly.entity_id
_entity_poly.type
_entity_poly.pdbx_seq_one_letter_code
_entity_poly.pdbx_strand_id
1 'polypeptide(L)'
;ACAPKSNSAYKAINKATSEVANSGDRQVPLHLRNAVTELMKESGYGEDYVYPHDYKGHFKASDNLPDELSDSRFYEPSDLGYEKFILDRLEGWWGGKYDQHR
;
A
#
# COMPACT_ATOMS: atom_id res chain seq x y z
N ALA A 1 -17.12 25.55 13.68
CA ALA A 1 -16.52 24.34 13.08
C ALA A 1 -14.99 24.49 13.09
N CYS A 2 -14.28 23.80 13.99
CA CYS A 2 -12.87 24.16 14.33
C CYS A 2 -11.83 23.05 14.10
N ALA A 3 -12.23 21.84 13.70
CA ALA A 3 -11.29 20.75 13.45
C ALA A 3 -10.39 21.02 12.22
N PRO A 4 -9.14 20.55 12.21
CA PRO A 4 -8.34 20.44 10.99
C PRO A 4 -9.13 19.70 9.89
N LYS A 5 -9.00 20.15 8.65
CA LYS A 5 -9.74 19.58 7.51
C LYS A 5 -8.77 18.82 6.63
N SER A 6 -9.17 17.62 6.23
CA SER A 6 -8.48 16.85 5.21
C SER A 6 -9.47 16.08 4.35
N ASN A 7 -9.19 16.03 3.05
CA ASN A 7 -9.86 15.17 2.08
C ASN A 7 -8.87 14.22 1.37
N SER A 8 -7.67 14.05 1.92
CA SER A 8 -6.58 13.21 1.40
C SER A 8 -7.04 11.76 1.17
N ALA A 9 -7.66 11.13 2.17
CA ALA A 9 -8.13 9.75 2.10
C ALA A 9 -9.28 9.60 1.09
N TYR A 10 -10.17 10.59 1.02
CA TYR A 10 -11.25 10.64 0.03
C TYR A 10 -10.68 10.69 -1.40
N LYS A 11 -9.71 11.58 -1.65
CA LYS A 11 -9.01 11.65 -2.94
C LYS A 11 -8.25 10.36 -3.25
N ALA A 12 -7.63 9.74 -2.26
CA ALA A 12 -6.89 8.49 -2.44
C ALA A 12 -7.78 7.35 -2.91
N ILE A 13 -8.95 7.17 -2.28
CA ILE A 13 -9.94 6.17 -2.71
C ILE A 13 -10.40 6.47 -4.13
N ASN A 14 -10.76 7.73 -4.43
CA ASN A 14 -11.18 8.10 -5.79
C ASN A 14 -10.10 7.79 -6.83
N LYS A 15 -8.82 8.13 -6.56
CA LYS A 15 -7.70 7.81 -7.46
C LYS A 15 -7.57 6.29 -7.66
N ALA A 16 -7.61 5.50 -6.59
CA ALA A 16 -7.50 4.04 -6.68
C ALA A 16 -8.68 3.41 -7.45
N THR A 17 -9.91 3.89 -7.22
CA THR A 17 -11.09 3.43 -7.96
C THR A 17 -11.01 3.79 -9.44
N SER A 18 -10.57 5.01 -9.78
CA SER A 18 -10.33 5.40 -11.16
C SER A 18 -9.24 4.56 -11.83
N GLU A 19 -8.17 4.23 -11.10
CA GLU A 19 -7.11 3.36 -11.61
C GLU A 19 -7.67 2.00 -12.02
N VAL A 20 -8.42 1.34 -11.15
CA VAL A 20 -9.06 0.04 -11.44
C VAL A 20 -10.00 0.14 -12.65
N ALA A 21 -10.80 1.21 -12.74
CA ALA A 21 -11.72 1.41 -13.86
C ALA A 21 -11.01 1.59 -15.21
N ASN A 22 -9.80 2.17 -15.21
CA ASN A 22 -9.05 2.45 -16.42
C ASN A 22 -8.10 1.31 -16.82
N SER A 23 -7.58 0.54 -15.84
CA SER A 23 -6.58 -0.49 -16.07
C SER A 23 -7.15 -1.89 -16.30
N GLY A 24 -8.40 -2.12 -15.91
CA GLY A 24 -8.98 -3.46 -15.88
C GLY A 24 -8.35 -4.37 -14.82
N ASP A 25 -8.54 -5.68 -15.01
CA ASP A 25 -8.22 -6.73 -14.04
C ASP A 25 -6.73 -7.07 -14.02
N ARG A 26 -5.94 -6.32 -13.25
CA ARG A 26 -4.55 -6.70 -12.94
C ARG A 26 -4.51 -7.89 -11.99
N GLN A 27 -3.53 -8.76 -12.20
CA GLN A 27 -3.39 -9.94 -11.35
C GLN A 27 -2.87 -9.57 -9.96
N VAL A 28 -3.37 -10.27 -8.94
CA VAL A 28 -2.83 -10.19 -7.58
C VAL A 28 -1.41 -10.78 -7.55
N PRO A 29 -0.41 -10.12 -6.92
CA PRO A 29 0.92 -10.69 -6.73
C PRO A 29 0.89 -12.09 -6.13
N LEU A 30 1.73 -13.02 -6.61
CA LEU A 30 1.71 -14.44 -6.20
C LEU A 30 1.82 -14.62 -4.69
N HIS A 31 2.72 -13.88 -4.05
CA HIS A 31 2.94 -13.94 -2.60
C HIS A 31 1.73 -13.48 -1.77
N LEU A 32 0.74 -12.82 -2.37
CA LEU A 32 -0.53 -12.43 -1.70
C LEU A 32 -1.69 -13.38 -2.00
N ARG A 33 -1.52 -14.35 -2.92
CA ARG A 33 -2.60 -15.28 -3.28
C ARG A 33 -2.77 -16.35 -2.20
N ASN A 34 -4.02 -16.72 -1.94
CA ASN A 34 -4.32 -17.82 -1.02
C ASN A 34 -4.04 -19.17 -1.67
N ALA A 35 -3.21 -20.00 -1.02
CA ALA A 35 -2.76 -21.29 -1.51
C ALA A 35 -3.48 -22.46 -0.81
N VAL A 36 -4.76 -22.64 -1.15
CA VAL A 36 -5.64 -23.58 -0.44
C VAL A 36 -5.39 -25.03 -0.86
N THR A 37 -5.10 -25.27 -2.14
CA THR A 37 -4.87 -26.62 -2.68
C THR A 37 -3.38 -26.91 -2.86
N GLU A 38 -3.02 -28.19 -2.95
CA GLU A 38 -1.63 -28.60 -3.22
C GLU A 38 -1.13 -28.05 -4.56
N LEU A 39 -1.95 -28.16 -5.62
CA LEU A 39 -1.64 -27.60 -6.94
C LEU A 39 -1.37 -26.08 -6.89
N MET A 40 -2.09 -25.33 -6.05
CA MET A 40 -1.86 -23.88 -5.90
C MET A 40 -0.51 -23.60 -5.26
N LYS A 41 -0.12 -24.36 -4.23
CA LYS A 41 1.18 -24.24 -3.57
C LYS A 41 2.31 -24.58 -4.54
N GLU A 42 2.18 -25.68 -5.27
CA GLU A 42 3.13 -26.09 -6.32
C GLU A 42 3.25 -25.06 -7.45
N SER A 43 2.19 -24.27 -7.67
CA SER A 43 2.17 -23.16 -8.64
C SER A 43 2.68 -21.83 -8.05
N GLY A 44 3.26 -21.83 -6.85
CA GLY A 44 3.87 -20.65 -6.22
C GLY A 44 2.92 -19.71 -5.51
N TYR A 45 1.67 -20.12 -5.23
CA TYR A 45 0.71 -19.24 -4.55
C TYR A 45 1.13 -19.08 -3.09
N GLY A 46 1.17 -17.83 -2.61
CA GLY A 46 1.56 -17.50 -1.25
C GLY A 46 3.02 -17.79 -0.91
N GLU A 47 3.83 -18.27 -1.88
CA GLU A 47 5.28 -18.35 -1.72
C GLU A 47 5.84 -16.95 -1.49
N ASP A 48 6.88 -16.87 -0.65
CA ASP A 48 7.50 -15.62 -0.21
C ASP A 48 6.57 -14.61 0.48
N TYR A 49 5.37 -15.03 0.92
CA TYR A 49 4.51 -14.18 1.73
C TYR A 49 5.26 -13.72 2.98
N VAL A 50 5.34 -12.41 3.13
CA VAL A 50 5.93 -11.76 4.28
C VAL A 50 4.86 -11.58 5.34
N TYR A 51 4.99 -12.30 6.46
CA TYR A 51 4.16 -12.07 7.63
C TYR A 51 4.71 -10.89 8.45
N PRO A 52 4.08 -9.70 8.45
CA PRO A 52 4.70 -8.50 9.02
C PRO A 52 4.97 -8.58 10.52
N HIS A 53 4.19 -9.39 11.25
CA HIS A 53 4.32 -9.53 12.71
C HIS A 53 5.68 -10.11 13.15
N ASP A 54 6.34 -10.87 12.29
CA ASP A 54 7.66 -11.46 12.57
C ASP A 54 8.81 -10.45 12.45
N TYR A 55 8.54 -9.25 11.93
CA TYR A 55 9.55 -8.22 11.69
C TYR A 55 9.50 -7.13 12.77
N LYS A 56 10.66 -6.52 13.02
CA LYS A 56 10.80 -5.43 14.00
C LYS A 56 9.85 -4.28 13.66
N GLY A 57 9.07 -3.83 14.65
CA GLY A 57 8.07 -2.78 14.46
C GLY A 57 6.86 -3.21 13.64
N HIS A 58 6.70 -4.52 13.43
CA HIS A 58 5.64 -5.15 12.65
C HIS A 58 5.51 -4.61 11.22
N PHE A 59 6.65 -4.29 10.60
CA PHE A 59 6.73 -3.74 9.26
C PHE A 59 7.91 -4.35 8.50
N LYS A 60 7.65 -4.75 7.26
CA LYS A 60 8.65 -5.03 6.23
C LYS A 60 8.10 -4.49 4.92
N ALA A 61 8.92 -3.76 4.16
CA ALA A 61 8.51 -3.31 2.84
C ALA A 61 8.23 -4.53 1.94
N SER A 62 7.07 -4.53 1.29
CA SER A 62 6.65 -5.55 0.33
C SER A 62 5.85 -4.90 -0.80
N ASP A 63 6.03 -5.42 -2.02
CA ASP A 63 5.35 -4.94 -3.22
C ASP A 63 3.94 -5.52 -3.29
N ASN A 64 3.03 -4.92 -2.53
CA ASN A 64 1.65 -5.41 -2.42
C ASN A 64 0.75 -4.97 -3.59
N LEU A 65 1.22 -4.06 -4.43
CA LEU A 65 0.55 -3.67 -5.67
C LEU A 65 1.04 -4.56 -6.81
N PRO A 66 0.24 -4.77 -7.87
CA PRO A 66 0.73 -5.35 -9.11
C PRO A 66 1.98 -4.61 -9.62
N ASP A 67 2.86 -5.31 -10.32
CA ASP A 67 4.16 -4.77 -10.77
C ASP A 67 3.99 -3.48 -11.58
N GLU A 68 2.93 -3.38 -12.39
CA GLU A 68 2.62 -2.20 -13.20
C GLU A 68 2.24 -0.97 -12.37
N LEU A 69 1.95 -1.16 -11.08
CA LEU A 69 1.59 -0.13 -10.11
C LEU A 69 2.58 -0.02 -8.95
N SER A 70 3.72 -0.70 -8.99
CA SER A 70 4.73 -0.72 -7.91
C SER A 70 5.12 0.69 -7.42
N ASP A 71 5.27 1.63 -8.34
CA ASP A 71 5.60 3.03 -8.06
C ASP A 71 4.39 3.93 -7.74
N SER A 72 3.17 3.41 -7.82
CA SER A 72 1.96 4.20 -7.60
C SER A 72 1.78 4.59 -6.13
N ARG A 73 1.31 5.83 -5.91
CA ARG A 73 0.96 6.37 -4.61
C ARG A 73 -0.40 7.06 -4.67
N PHE A 74 -1.38 6.47 -4.00
CA PHE A 74 -2.75 7.00 -3.98
C PHE A 74 -3.01 7.94 -2.80
N TYR A 75 -2.48 7.59 -1.62
CA TYR A 75 -2.67 8.35 -0.40
C TYR A 75 -1.52 9.33 -0.16
N GLU A 76 -1.86 10.61 -0.04
CA GLU A 76 -0.95 11.73 0.17
C GLU A 76 -1.49 12.52 1.38
N PRO A 77 -1.09 12.15 2.62
CA PRO A 77 -1.54 12.85 3.83
C PRO A 77 -1.07 14.31 3.84
N SER A 78 -1.88 15.19 4.41
CA SER A 78 -1.48 16.56 4.69
C SER A 78 -0.62 16.67 5.95
N ASP A 79 -0.08 17.86 6.21
CA ASP A 79 0.61 18.22 7.45
C ASP A 79 -0.34 18.76 8.53
N LEU A 80 -1.66 18.70 8.32
CA LEU A 80 -2.64 19.26 9.24
C LEU A 80 -3.16 18.23 10.25
N GLY A 81 -3.13 18.62 11.53
CA GLY A 81 -3.68 17.80 12.62
C GLY A 81 -2.98 16.45 12.73
N TYR A 82 -3.76 15.37 12.83
CA TYR A 82 -3.22 14.03 13.01
C TYR A 82 -2.57 13.45 11.75
N GLU A 83 -2.82 14.02 10.57
CA GLU A 83 -2.19 13.54 9.33
C GLU A 83 -0.68 13.75 9.31
N LYS A 84 -0.15 14.75 10.04
CA LYS A 84 1.28 14.93 10.18
C LYS A 84 1.95 13.69 10.81
N PHE A 85 1.35 13.13 11.85
CA PHE A 85 1.84 11.89 12.47
C PHE A 85 1.75 10.69 11.50
N ILE A 86 0.69 10.63 10.69
CA ILE A 86 0.55 9.57 9.67
C ILE A 86 1.64 9.69 8.62
N LEU A 87 1.90 10.90 8.13
CA LEU A 87 2.97 11.19 7.17
C LEU A 87 4.33 10.77 7.73
N ASP A 88 4.68 11.21 8.94
CA ASP A 88 5.97 10.90 9.57
C ASP A 88 6.15 9.37 9.74
N ARG A 89 5.07 8.65 10.04
CA ARG A 89 5.08 7.18 10.12
C ARG A 89 5.29 6.54 8.74
N LEU A 90 4.64 7.05 7.71
CA LEU A 90 4.80 6.55 6.33
C LEU A 90 6.20 6.82 5.79
N GLU A 91 6.78 8.00 6.07
CA GLU A 91 8.18 8.31 5.76
C GLU A 91 9.14 7.37 6.50
N GLY A 92 8.92 7.10 7.79
CA GLY A 92 9.75 6.17 8.56
C GLY A 92 9.70 4.73 8.06
N TRP A 93 8.56 4.30 7.49
CA TRP A 93 8.39 2.95 6.94
C TRP A 93 8.89 2.82 5.50
N TRP A 94 8.59 3.79 4.65
CA TRP A 94 8.77 3.67 3.20
C TRP A 94 9.87 4.59 2.63
N GLY A 95 10.49 5.42 3.48
CA GLY A 95 11.54 6.35 3.09
C GLY A 95 11.17 7.20 1.87
N GLY A 96 12.00 7.12 0.83
CA GLY A 96 11.88 7.91 -0.40
C GLY A 96 10.55 7.78 -1.18
N LYS A 97 9.68 6.81 -0.86
CA LYS A 97 8.31 6.73 -1.44
C LYS A 97 7.37 7.80 -0.89
N TYR A 98 7.61 8.24 0.35
CA TYR A 98 6.79 9.25 1.04
C TYR A 98 7.56 10.52 1.42
N ASP A 99 8.86 10.59 1.10
CA ASP A 99 9.69 11.78 1.28
C ASP A 99 9.12 12.99 0.53
N GLN A 100 8.79 14.06 1.26
CA GLN A 100 8.26 15.30 0.71
C GLN A 100 9.32 16.20 0.06
N HIS A 101 10.61 15.87 0.17
CA HIS A 101 11.73 16.69 -0.32
C HIS A 101 12.32 16.23 -1.66
N ARG A 102 11.65 15.33 -2.37
CA ARG A 102 12.02 14.90 -3.73
C ARG A 102 11.52 15.84 -4.83
#